data_AF-A0A938ASB0-F1
#
_entry.id   AF-A0A938ASB0-F1
#
_cell.length_a   1.000
_cell.length_b   1.000
_cell.length_c   1.000
_cell.angle_alpha   90.00
_cell.angle_beta   90.00
_cell.angle_gamma   90.00
#
_symmetry.space_group_name_H-M   'P 1'
#
loop_
_entity.id
_entity.type
_entity.pdbx_description
1 polymer ?
#
loop_
_entity_poly.entity_id
_entity_poly.type
_entity_poly.pdbx_seq_one_letter_code
_entity_poly.pdbx_strand_id
1 'polypeptide(L)'
;MSSRFRPRTAPRVGASHVPPLTFDASRLTLHVSRFTFHVSRCTPHVSRLALVVILLLVFLTACASPPAQPLAFDPAPWSDGEVSTYDVRDKAGTLAGTATWSWQRSPEGWIQAYELNLGGRLDRGEVVMAPDLRPLRSWRELGGRRLETTYGADKITIQQTATDGTVTTKELKPTADSVDNDASLMVQRALPLAAGYVTRYTDIIPTTGLTAPIRLTVSGAETVTVPAGTFPAWRVVMEAGSVQHDGWYGQEAPYLLLKYRNRASGAVFELRSWSGAGAAPVGRPAPTTVAPAPVAPQASLPPLNVPFLVVAFLVQYPLMLLFPLLLGWWLRRRYGVGWGLFAAGALTLIASQVVHLPLNWALGLLGGGRGVALWPLLPLALVAGLSAGVCEEGARWLALRFFLKRARGWREALQFGAGHGGSEAIIFGLLALINLIIILALRSLDLAALGITGDAADQVRAALAQFWRSPWYMPVLAGLERVFAITFHVAMAVLVMRAITRRHIGYLVAAIAAHAALDAWAVWAVRTLGVNWTEVGVGVTAL
;
A
#
# COMPACT_ATOMS: atom_id res chain seq x y z
N MET A 1 69.04 20.68 -28.24
CA MET A 1 70.30 21.01 -28.96
C MET A 1 70.07 20.69 -30.44
N SER A 2 70.51 21.46 -31.44
CA SER A 2 71.31 22.71 -31.46
C SER A 2 70.77 23.68 -32.55
N SER A 3 71.41 24.84 -32.76
CA SER A 3 70.88 26.01 -33.48
C SER A 3 71.68 26.44 -34.74
N ARG A 4 71.02 27.12 -35.71
CA ARG A 4 71.50 28.01 -36.81
C ARG A 4 70.28 28.45 -37.65
N PHE A 5 69.87 29.71 -37.91
CA PHE A 5 70.28 31.08 -37.56
C PHE A 5 71.22 31.86 -38.52
N ARG A 6 70.89 33.16 -38.76
CA ARG A 6 71.50 34.22 -39.63
C ARG A 6 71.02 34.29 -41.11
N PRO A 7 71.06 35.47 -41.78
CA PRO A 7 70.85 36.85 -41.29
C PRO A 7 70.00 37.81 -42.19
N ARG A 8 69.86 39.07 -41.74
CA ARG A 8 69.09 40.23 -42.29
C ARG A 8 69.57 40.81 -43.64
N THR A 9 68.70 41.61 -44.28
CA THR A 9 69.04 42.97 -44.79
C THR A 9 67.82 43.91 -44.93
N ALA A 10 68.07 45.23 -44.98
CA ALA A 10 67.17 46.41 -45.10
C ALA A 10 68.07 47.62 -45.54
N PRO A 11 67.67 48.93 -45.69
CA PRO A 11 66.48 49.66 -45.16
C PRO A 11 65.94 50.92 -45.95
N ARG A 12 64.96 51.65 -45.34
CA ARG A 12 64.60 53.10 -45.52
C ARG A 12 64.01 53.53 -46.90
N VAL A 13 63.36 54.70 -47.10
CA VAL A 13 63.33 56.04 -46.42
C VAL A 13 61.90 56.64 -46.34
N GLY A 14 61.63 57.46 -45.31
CA GLY A 14 60.60 58.53 -45.29
C GLY A 14 59.24 58.19 -44.65
N ALA A 15 58.38 59.15 -44.27
CA ALA A 15 58.57 60.60 -44.06
C ALA A 15 57.53 61.15 -43.02
N SER A 16 57.33 62.48 -42.91
CA SER A 16 56.75 63.18 -41.74
C SER A 16 56.14 64.57 -42.03
N HIS A 17 55.02 64.95 -41.37
CA HIS A 17 54.73 66.33 -40.88
C HIS A 17 53.50 66.42 -39.93
N VAL A 18 53.58 67.29 -38.89
CA VAL A 18 52.67 67.52 -37.71
C VAL A 18 53.06 68.91 -37.10
N PRO A 19 52.29 69.67 -36.25
CA PRO A 19 50.91 69.53 -35.73
C PRO A 19 49.91 70.49 -36.45
N PRO A 20 49.40 71.69 -36.00
CA PRO A 20 49.45 72.45 -34.72
C PRO A 20 48.34 72.17 -33.65
N LEU A 21 47.84 73.20 -32.93
CA LEU A 21 47.44 73.15 -31.50
C LEU A 21 46.43 74.25 -31.06
N THR A 22 45.60 73.97 -30.04
CA THR A 22 45.05 74.95 -29.05
C THR A 22 44.51 74.22 -27.80
N PHE A 23 44.31 74.94 -26.68
CA PHE A 23 43.99 74.42 -25.33
C PHE A 23 42.70 75.05 -24.77
N ASP A 24 41.99 74.35 -23.88
CA ASP A 24 41.72 74.83 -22.48
C ASP A 24 41.24 73.66 -21.57
N ALA A 25 40.98 73.90 -20.28
CA ALA A 25 40.90 72.86 -19.25
C ALA A 25 39.84 73.01 -18.12
N SER A 26 39.62 71.89 -17.41
CA SER A 26 39.18 71.77 -15.99
C SER A 26 37.71 72.09 -15.59
N ARG A 27 36.97 71.06 -15.14
CA ARG A 27 36.49 70.87 -13.73
C ARG A 27 35.66 69.57 -13.55
N LEU A 28 35.50 69.12 -12.30
CA LEU A 28 34.73 67.91 -11.91
C LEU A 28 33.33 68.24 -11.37
N THR A 29 32.40 67.30 -11.51
CA THR A 29 31.45 66.89 -10.44
C THR A 29 30.94 65.46 -10.70
N LEU A 30 30.61 64.71 -9.63
CA LEU A 30 29.98 63.37 -9.73
C LEU A 30 28.45 63.47 -9.80
N HIS A 31 27.80 62.53 -10.50
CA HIS A 31 26.81 61.64 -9.85
C HIS A 31 26.53 60.35 -10.65
N VAL A 32 25.81 59.41 -10.04
CA VAL A 32 25.64 58.01 -10.47
C VAL A 32 24.21 57.73 -10.94
N SER A 33 24.02 57.00 -12.06
CA SER A 33 23.32 55.68 -12.08
C SER A 33 23.16 55.08 -13.50
N ARG A 34 22.66 53.85 -13.56
CA ARG A 34 22.34 53.06 -14.77
C ARG A 34 20.87 53.27 -15.20
N PHE A 35 20.53 53.00 -16.47
CA PHE A 35 19.82 51.75 -16.86
C PHE A 35 19.55 51.69 -18.39
N THR A 36 19.55 50.47 -18.94
CA THR A 36 19.03 50.14 -20.27
C THR A 36 17.77 49.29 -20.13
N PHE A 37 16.85 49.33 -21.11
CA PHE A 37 15.66 48.48 -21.12
C PHE A 37 15.37 47.89 -22.51
N HIS A 38 15.05 46.60 -22.53
CA HIS A 38 14.48 45.89 -23.68
C HIS A 38 12.94 45.93 -23.62
N VAL A 39 12.29 45.81 -24.79
CA VAL A 39 10.84 45.56 -24.88
C VAL A 39 10.57 44.05 -24.92
N SER A 40 9.68 43.58 -24.06
CA SER A 40 9.41 42.16 -23.81
C SER A 40 8.50 41.50 -24.86
N ARG A 41 8.71 40.19 -25.09
CA ARG A 41 7.67 39.28 -25.58
C ARG A 41 7.09 38.51 -24.40
N CYS A 42 5.85 38.81 -24.01
CA CYS A 42 5.20 38.18 -22.86
C CYS A 42 4.48 36.88 -23.25
N THR A 43 5.22 35.78 -23.39
CA THR A 43 4.64 34.42 -23.27
C THR A 43 4.69 33.99 -21.80
N PRO A 44 3.58 33.57 -21.18
CA PRO A 44 3.59 33.12 -19.78
C PRO A 44 4.33 31.78 -19.66
N HIS A 45 5.59 31.83 -19.23
CA HIS A 45 6.32 30.64 -18.80
C HIS A 45 5.72 30.09 -17.50
N VAL A 46 4.68 29.26 -17.63
CA VAL A 46 4.31 28.31 -16.59
C VAL A 46 5.56 27.46 -16.34
N SER A 47 6.19 27.63 -15.18
CA SER A 47 7.40 26.89 -14.86
C SER A 47 7.09 25.39 -14.80
N ARG A 48 8.07 24.53 -15.10
CA ARG A 48 7.87 23.07 -14.97
C ARG A 48 7.45 22.69 -13.55
N LEU A 49 7.91 23.46 -12.55
CA LEU A 49 7.48 23.37 -11.16
C LEU A 49 5.98 23.69 -11.00
N ALA A 50 5.48 24.77 -11.59
CA ALA A 50 4.07 25.13 -11.55
C ALA A 50 3.17 24.10 -12.26
N LEU A 51 3.62 23.50 -13.38
CA LEU A 51 2.88 22.42 -14.04
C LEU A 51 2.79 21.16 -13.15
N VAL A 52 3.87 20.81 -12.46
CA VAL A 52 3.89 19.71 -11.48
C VAL A 52 2.99 20.01 -10.27
N VAL A 53 3.02 21.25 -9.75
CA VAL A 53 2.13 21.68 -8.65
C VAL A 53 0.65 21.65 -9.07
N ILE A 54 0.32 22.06 -10.30
CA ILE A 54 -1.05 21.98 -10.83
C ILE A 54 -1.50 20.51 -10.97
N LEU A 55 -0.62 19.61 -11.44
CA LEU A 55 -0.91 18.16 -11.45
C LEU A 55 -1.14 17.62 -10.03
N LEU A 56 -0.30 17.97 -9.06
CA LEU A 56 -0.46 17.59 -7.65
C LEU A 56 -1.77 18.11 -7.03
N LEU A 57 -2.20 19.32 -7.39
CA LEU A 57 -3.48 19.88 -6.97
C LEU A 57 -4.68 19.15 -7.60
N VAL A 58 -4.59 18.74 -8.87
CA VAL A 58 -5.63 17.92 -9.55
C VAL A 58 -5.70 16.50 -8.95
N PHE A 59 -4.59 15.94 -8.46
CA PHE A 59 -4.60 14.65 -7.76
C PHE A 59 -5.29 14.68 -6.38
N LEU A 60 -5.45 15.85 -5.75
CA LEU A 60 -6.11 15.97 -4.44
C LEU A 60 -7.64 15.90 -4.50
N THR A 61 -8.26 16.15 -5.65
CA THR A 61 -9.74 16.23 -5.80
C THR A 61 -10.41 14.95 -6.31
N ALA A 62 -9.64 13.89 -6.62
CA ALA A 62 -10.11 12.79 -7.47
C ALA A 62 -10.11 11.39 -6.82
N CYS A 63 -10.32 11.26 -5.51
CA CYS A 63 -10.53 9.94 -4.88
C CYS A 63 -11.29 9.95 -3.53
N ALA A 64 -12.35 10.75 -3.38
CA ALA A 64 -13.19 10.72 -2.19
C ALA A 64 -14.07 9.45 -2.16
N SER A 65 -13.68 8.43 -1.39
CA SER A 65 -14.61 7.41 -0.93
C SER A 65 -15.75 8.07 -0.13
N PRO A 66 -16.99 7.55 -0.16
CA PRO A 66 -18.08 8.11 0.64
C PRO A 66 -17.67 8.23 2.13
N PRO A 67 -17.98 9.36 2.77
CA PRO A 67 -17.58 9.62 4.16
C PRO A 67 -18.21 8.55 5.06
N ALA A 68 -17.38 7.91 5.87
CA ALA A 68 -17.88 6.99 6.89
C ALA A 68 -18.57 7.82 7.98
N GLN A 69 -19.82 7.51 8.29
CA GLN A 69 -20.49 8.10 9.45
C GLN A 69 -19.93 7.50 10.75
N PRO A 70 -20.04 8.19 11.89
CA PRO A 70 -19.65 7.65 13.19
C PRO A 70 -20.31 6.28 13.48
N LEU A 71 -19.69 5.48 14.34
CA LEU A 71 -20.33 4.28 14.86
C LEU A 71 -21.53 4.65 15.72
N ALA A 72 -22.71 4.15 15.35
CA ALA A 72 -23.92 4.19 16.15
C ALA A 72 -24.67 2.86 15.96
N PHE A 73 -25.17 2.31 17.06
CA PHE A 73 -26.05 1.14 17.06
C PHE A 73 -27.49 1.58 17.34
N ASP A 74 -28.44 0.99 16.61
CA ASP A 74 -29.85 0.97 16.99
C ASP A 74 -30.05 0.04 18.20
N PRO A 75 -31.22 0.04 18.86
CA PRO A 75 -31.53 -0.94 19.91
C PRO A 75 -31.32 -2.38 19.44
N ALA A 76 -30.82 -3.21 20.36
CA ALA A 76 -30.57 -4.64 20.15
C ALA A 76 -31.76 -5.36 19.47
N PRO A 77 -31.58 -5.97 18.28
CA PRO A 77 -32.67 -6.62 17.55
C PRO A 77 -32.98 -8.05 18.01
N TRP A 78 -32.14 -8.65 18.86
CA TRP A 78 -32.29 -10.02 19.37
C TRP A 78 -33.16 -10.08 20.64
N SER A 79 -33.80 -11.22 20.89
CA SER A 79 -34.53 -11.47 22.14
C SER A 79 -33.58 -11.85 23.29
N ASP A 80 -34.08 -11.75 24.52
CA ASP A 80 -33.51 -12.53 25.62
C ASP A 80 -33.65 -14.03 25.31
N GLY A 81 -32.65 -14.82 25.69
CA GLY A 81 -32.54 -16.24 25.35
C GLY A 81 -32.42 -16.56 23.86
N GLU A 82 -32.13 -15.59 22.97
CA GLU A 82 -31.93 -15.88 21.54
C GLU A 82 -30.67 -16.74 21.34
N VAL A 83 -30.78 -17.85 20.62
CA VAL A 83 -29.66 -18.72 20.23
C VAL A 83 -29.58 -18.80 18.71
N SER A 84 -28.37 -18.77 18.14
CA SER A 84 -28.11 -18.96 16.71
C SER A 84 -26.95 -19.94 16.50
N THR A 85 -27.15 -20.97 15.69
CA THR A 85 -26.17 -22.02 15.38
C THR A 85 -25.86 -22.07 13.89
N TYR A 86 -24.59 -22.34 13.55
CA TYR A 86 -24.01 -22.23 12.22
C TYR A 86 -23.23 -23.50 11.85
N ASP A 87 -23.33 -23.90 10.58
CA ASP A 87 -22.32 -24.73 9.92
C ASP A 87 -21.04 -23.90 9.76
N VAL A 88 -19.88 -24.46 10.10
CA VAL A 88 -18.58 -23.85 9.73
C VAL A 88 -17.89 -24.72 8.69
N ARG A 89 -17.64 -24.16 7.52
CA ARG A 89 -17.00 -24.80 6.38
C ARG A 89 -15.58 -24.32 6.18
N ASP A 90 -14.72 -25.22 5.70
CA ASP A 90 -13.37 -24.88 5.25
C ASP A 90 -13.35 -24.22 3.85
N LYS A 91 -12.15 -23.89 3.38
CA LYS A 91 -11.91 -23.30 2.05
C LYS A 91 -12.32 -24.21 0.88
N ALA A 92 -12.55 -25.50 1.10
CA ALA A 92 -13.04 -26.46 0.11
C ALA A 92 -14.58 -26.66 0.19
N GLY A 93 -15.27 -26.02 1.14
CA GLY A 93 -16.70 -26.19 1.40
C GLY A 93 -17.04 -27.38 2.31
N THR A 94 -16.04 -28.13 2.78
CA THR A 94 -16.21 -29.26 3.70
C THR A 94 -16.68 -28.75 5.05
N LEU A 95 -17.61 -29.45 5.71
CA LEU A 95 -17.99 -29.13 7.08
C LEU A 95 -16.81 -29.38 8.02
N ALA A 96 -16.25 -28.32 8.58
CA ALA A 96 -15.08 -28.32 9.45
C ALA A 96 -15.45 -28.21 10.95
N GLY A 97 -16.69 -27.81 11.24
CA GLY A 97 -17.18 -27.66 12.61
C GLY A 97 -18.54 -26.98 12.70
N THR A 98 -18.87 -26.54 13.91
CA THR A 98 -20.07 -25.75 14.21
C THR A 98 -19.72 -24.55 15.08
N ALA A 99 -20.53 -23.50 14.99
CA ALA A 99 -20.45 -22.34 15.87
C ALA A 99 -21.84 -22.01 16.42
N THR A 100 -21.92 -21.63 17.68
CA THR A 100 -23.17 -21.19 18.34
C THR A 100 -22.91 -19.88 19.07
N TRP A 101 -23.85 -18.95 18.98
CA TRP A 101 -23.94 -17.76 19.80
C TRP A 101 -25.26 -17.75 20.57
N SER A 102 -25.26 -17.23 21.79
CA SER A 102 -26.47 -17.02 22.58
C SER A 102 -26.48 -15.65 23.26
N TRP A 103 -27.68 -15.12 23.43
CA TRP A 103 -27.96 -13.82 24.01
C TRP A 103 -28.70 -13.95 25.33
N GLN A 104 -28.25 -13.20 26.34
CA GLN A 104 -28.93 -13.08 27.63
C GLN A 104 -29.02 -11.62 28.04
N ARG A 105 -30.16 -11.22 28.61
CA ARG A 105 -30.35 -9.89 29.17
C ARG A 105 -29.70 -9.82 30.55
N SER A 106 -29.01 -8.71 30.86
CA SER A 106 -28.41 -8.49 32.18
C SER A 106 -28.84 -7.13 32.77
N PRO A 107 -28.63 -6.90 34.08
CA PRO A 107 -28.84 -5.58 34.69
C PRO A 107 -27.93 -4.49 34.10
N GLU A 108 -26.77 -4.88 33.56
CA GLU A 108 -25.79 -3.98 32.92
C GLU A 108 -26.09 -3.73 31.44
N GLY A 109 -26.93 -4.54 30.80
CA GLY A 109 -27.26 -4.44 29.38
C GLY A 109 -27.51 -5.81 28.75
N TRP A 110 -26.53 -6.30 28.00
CA TRP A 110 -26.58 -7.56 27.26
C TRP A 110 -25.34 -8.42 27.49
N ILE A 111 -25.52 -9.74 27.36
CA ILE A 111 -24.45 -10.73 27.37
C ILE A 111 -24.56 -11.52 26.06
N GLN A 112 -23.44 -11.62 25.34
CA GLN A 112 -23.26 -12.50 24.20
C GLN A 112 -22.29 -13.62 24.57
N ALA A 113 -22.77 -14.84 24.75
CA ALA A 113 -21.92 -16.01 24.87
C ALA A 113 -21.72 -16.68 23.49
N TYR A 114 -20.60 -17.38 23.31
CA TYR A 114 -20.32 -18.13 22.09
C TYR A 114 -19.48 -19.40 22.33
N GLU A 115 -19.67 -20.38 21.45
CA GLU A 115 -18.84 -21.58 21.38
C GLU A 115 -18.64 -22.02 19.91
N LEU A 116 -17.37 -22.13 19.51
CA LEU A 116 -16.93 -22.68 18.24
C LEU A 116 -16.25 -24.03 18.51
N ASN A 117 -16.70 -25.08 17.81
CA ASN A 117 -16.06 -26.40 17.83
C ASN A 117 -15.57 -26.71 16.41
N LEU A 118 -14.26 -26.57 16.18
CA LEU A 118 -13.62 -26.68 14.87
C LEU A 118 -12.61 -27.83 14.88
N GLY A 119 -12.94 -28.94 14.20
CA GLY A 119 -12.09 -30.14 14.17
C GLY A 119 -11.72 -30.69 15.56
N GLY A 120 -12.62 -30.58 16.54
CA GLY A 120 -12.38 -30.99 17.93
C GLY A 120 -11.60 -29.98 18.78
N ARG A 121 -11.28 -28.79 18.25
CA ARG A 121 -10.77 -27.66 19.05
C ARG A 121 -11.93 -26.79 19.49
N LEU A 122 -11.99 -26.54 20.79
CA LEU A 122 -12.95 -25.61 21.40
C LEU A 122 -12.36 -24.19 21.45
N ASP A 123 -13.17 -23.21 21.06
CA ASP A 123 -12.92 -21.78 21.18
C ASP A 123 -14.21 -21.13 21.66
N ARG A 124 -14.25 -20.69 22.91
CA ARG A 124 -15.48 -20.22 23.58
C ARG A 124 -15.23 -18.94 24.33
N GLY A 125 -16.27 -18.16 24.55
CA GLY A 125 -16.15 -16.90 25.27
C GLY A 125 -17.48 -16.20 25.49
N GLU A 126 -17.38 -15.02 26.07
CA GLU A 126 -18.51 -14.22 26.50
C GLU A 126 -18.13 -12.73 26.46
N VAL A 127 -19.03 -11.88 25.96
CA VAL A 127 -18.87 -10.43 25.94
C VAL A 127 -20.08 -9.80 26.62
N VAL A 128 -19.83 -9.08 27.71
CA VAL A 128 -20.84 -8.29 28.42
C VAL A 128 -20.78 -6.87 27.89
N MET A 129 -21.95 -6.33 27.52
CA MET A 129 -22.11 -5.03 26.87
C MET A 129 -23.12 -4.16 27.61
N ALA A 130 -22.89 -2.85 27.56
CA ALA A 130 -23.80 -1.82 28.02
C ALA A 130 -25.09 -1.78 27.15
N PRO A 131 -26.13 -1.01 27.53
CA PRO A 131 -27.37 -0.91 26.76
C PRO A 131 -27.19 -0.27 25.38
N ASP A 132 -26.10 0.47 25.15
CA ASP A 132 -25.69 1.04 23.85
C ASP A 132 -24.71 0.12 23.06
N LEU A 133 -24.60 -1.14 23.48
CA LEU A 133 -23.77 -2.20 22.89
C LEU A 133 -22.25 -1.98 22.96
N ARG A 134 -21.76 -1.02 23.77
CA ARG A 134 -20.33 -0.93 24.09
C ARG A 134 -19.89 -2.11 24.95
N PRO A 135 -18.72 -2.73 24.69
CA PRO A 135 -18.19 -3.76 25.56
C PRO A 135 -17.81 -3.18 26.93
N LEU A 136 -18.12 -3.92 28.00
CA LEU A 136 -17.77 -3.63 29.40
C LEU A 136 -16.69 -4.58 29.89
N ARG A 137 -16.85 -5.87 29.59
CA ARG A 137 -15.88 -6.93 29.85
C ARG A 137 -16.09 -8.11 28.90
N SER A 138 -15.04 -8.87 28.65
CA SER A 138 -15.13 -10.14 27.93
C SER A 138 -14.20 -11.19 28.51
N TRP A 139 -14.48 -12.46 28.25
CA TRP A 139 -13.51 -13.54 28.43
C TRP A 139 -13.54 -14.50 27.25
N ARG A 140 -12.41 -15.16 27.00
CA ARG A 140 -12.23 -16.19 25.98
C ARG A 140 -11.36 -17.32 26.49
N GLU A 141 -11.67 -18.54 26.07
CA GLU A 141 -10.85 -19.73 26.28
C GLU A 141 -10.57 -20.40 24.93
N LEU A 142 -9.29 -20.50 24.57
CA LEU A 142 -8.83 -21.08 23.31
C LEU A 142 -7.50 -21.80 23.54
N GLY A 143 -7.43 -23.08 23.19
CA GLY A 143 -6.20 -23.88 23.24
C GLY A 143 -5.58 -23.98 24.65
N GLY A 144 -6.42 -24.01 25.70
CA GLY A 144 -5.98 -24.07 27.09
C GLY A 144 -5.48 -22.74 27.67
N ARG A 145 -5.55 -21.64 26.91
CA ARG A 145 -5.32 -20.28 27.42
C ARG A 145 -6.66 -19.61 27.76
N ARG A 146 -6.70 -18.84 28.84
CA ARG A 146 -7.81 -17.94 29.16
C ARG A 146 -7.38 -16.50 28.94
N LEU A 147 -8.21 -15.71 28.28
CA LEU A 147 -8.09 -14.26 28.15
C LEU A 147 -9.28 -13.59 28.83
N GLU A 148 -9.04 -12.49 29.53
CA GLU A 148 -10.05 -11.71 30.24
C GLU A 148 -9.79 -10.22 30.00
N THR A 149 -10.77 -9.51 29.47
CA THR A 149 -10.65 -8.10 29.06
C THR A 149 -11.62 -7.24 29.85
N THR A 150 -11.14 -6.12 30.39
CA THR A 150 -11.96 -5.11 31.06
C THR A 150 -11.86 -3.79 30.30
N TYR A 151 -13.01 -3.23 29.92
CA TYR A 151 -13.12 -2.00 29.13
C TYR A 151 -13.42 -0.81 30.04
N GLY A 152 -12.37 -0.09 30.46
CA GLY A 152 -12.48 1.16 31.22
C GLY A 152 -12.48 2.39 30.31
N ALA A 153 -12.85 3.55 30.87
CA ALA A 153 -12.90 4.82 30.14
C ALA A 153 -11.52 5.31 29.66
N ASP A 154 -10.47 5.12 30.47
CA ASP A 154 -9.11 5.56 30.17
C ASP A 154 -8.23 4.47 29.54
N LYS A 155 -8.54 3.19 29.82
CA LYS A 155 -7.77 2.03 29.37
C LYS A 155 -8.63 0.77 29.23
N ILE A 156 -8.27 -0.06 28.27
CA ILE A 156 -8.72 -1.45 28.13
C ILE A 156 -7.59 -2.33 28.65
N THR A 157 -7.85 -3.15 29.66
CA THR A 157 -6.86 -4.07 30.24
C THR A 157 -7.19 -5.49 29.79
N ILE A 158 -6.26 -6.14 29.07
CA ILE A 158 -6.35 -7.55 28.67
C ILE A 158 -5.38 -8.34 29.56
N GLN A 159 -5.91 -9.32 30.29
CA GLN A 159 -5.14 -10.33 31.00
C GLN A 159 -5.18 -11.63 30.20
N GLN A 160 -4.05 -12.33 30.10
CA GLN A 160 -3.94 -13.65 29.49
C GLN A 160 -3.23 -14.59 30.46
N THR A 161 -3.95 -15.64 30.88
CA THR A 161 -3.45 -16.76 31.66
C THR A 161 -3.06 -17.90 30.73
N ALA A 162 -1.79 -18.29 30.77
CA ALA A 162 -1.26 -19.41 30.00
C ALA A 162 -1.57 -20.77 30.65
N THR A 163 -1.33 -21.85 29.91
CA THR A 163 -1.57 -23.25 30.34
C THR A 163 -0.76 -23.69 31.57
N ASP A 164 0.31 -22.96 31.90
CA ASP A 164 1.15 -23.16 33.09
C ASP A 164 0.76 -22.26 34.28
N GLY A 165 -0.33 -21.50 34.16
CA GLY A 165 -0.80 -20.53 35.15
C GLY A 165 -0.13 -19.15 35.06
N THR A 166 0.83 -18.94 34.16
CA THR A 166 1.49 -17.63 34.00
C THR A 166 0.51 -16.58 33.49
N VAL A 167 0.26 -15.54 34.28
CA VAL A 167 -0.57 -14.40 33.90
C VAL A 167 0.29 -13.31 33.27
N THR A 168 -0.14 -12.81 32.11
CA THR A 168 0.43 -11.64 31.43
C THR A 168 -0.65 -10.58 31.27
N THR A 169 -0.29 -9.30 31.40
CA THR A 169 -1.22 -8.17 31.25
C THR A 169 -0.76 -7.24 30.15
N LYS A 170 -1.69 -6.75 29.32
CA LYS A 170 -1.45 -5.78 28.25
C LYS A 170 -2.55 -4.72 28.28
N GLU A 171 -2.16 -3.45 28.14
CA GLU A 171 -3.11 -2.33 28.18
C GLU A 171 -3.19 -1.66 26.80
N LEU A 172 -4.40 -1.27 26.42
CA LEU A 172 -4.72 -0.56 25.18
C LEU A 172 -5.49 0.72 25.52
N LYS A 173 -5.36 1.74 24.67
CA LYS A 173 -6.14 2.96 24.80
C LYS A 173 -7.51 2.78 24.12
N PRO A 174 -8.64 2.99 24.83
CA PRO A 174 -9.97 2.94 24.23
C PRO A 174 -10.19 4.12 23.27
N THR A 175 -11.17 3.93 22.40
CA THR A 175 -11.71 4.93 21.48
C THR A 175 -13.23 5.01 21.64
N ALA A 176 -13.84 6.11 21.20
CA ALA A 176 -15.29 6.26 21.22
C ALA A 176 -16.04 5.26 20.29
N ASP A 177 -15.31 4.58 19.40
CA ASP A 177 -15.79 3.59 18.43
C ASP A 177 -15.20 2.17 18.69
N SER A 178 -14.74 1.88 19.91
CA SER A 178 -14.16 0.57 20.27
C SER A 178 -15.22 -0.54 20.33
N VAL A 179 -14.95 -1.68 19.67
CA VAL A 179 -15.79 -2.89 19.65
C VAL A 179 -14.92 -4.12 19.94
N ASP A 180 -15.41 -5.07 20.73
CA ASP A 180 -14.72 -6.34 20.99
C ASP A 180 -14.79 -7.26 19.75
N ASN A 181 -13.66 -7.76 19.25
CA ASN A 181 -13.54 -8.69 18.12
C ASN A 181 -14.53 -9.86 18.20
N ASP A 182 -14.79 -10.38 19.40
CA ASP A 182 -15.60 -11.58 19.61
C ASP A 182 -17.11 -11.30 19.70
N ALA A 183 -17.49 -10.02 19.84
CA ALA A 183 -18.87 -9.53 19.60
C ALA A 183 -19.05 -8.91 18.21
N SER A 184 -17.96 -8.48 17.57
CA SER A 184 -17.86 -7.68 16.35
C SER A 184 -18.80 -8.13 15.22
N LEU A 185 -18.94 -9.45 14.99
CA LEU A 185 -19.80 -9.99 13.93
C LEU A 185 -21.30 -9.91 14.23
N MET A 186 -21.72 -10.04 15.49
CA MET A 186 -23.16 -10.09 15.85
C MET A 186 -23.72 -8.73 16.23
N VAL A 187 -22.93 -7.83 16.83
CA VAL A 187 -23.38 -6.44 17.09
C VAL A 187 -23.65 -5.66 15.80
N GLN A 188 -23.05 -6.06 14.67
CA GLN A 188 -23.37 -5.51 13.35
C GLN A 188 -24.85 -5.67 12.94
N ARG A 189 -25.58 -6.63 13.52
CA ARG A 189 -27.04 -6.77 13.35
C ARG A 189 -27.82 -5.52 13.81
N ALA A 190 -27.26 -4.76 14.76
CA ALA A 190 -27.84 -3.54 15.29
C ALA A 190 -27.43 -2.26 14.52
N LEU A 191 -26.68 -2.37 13.41
CA LEU A 191 -26.31 -1.18 12.62
C LEU A 191 -27.44 -0.70 11.70
N PRO A 192 -27.46 0.60 11.32
CA PRO A 192 -28.32 1.15 10.26
C PRO A 192 -28.03 0.63 8.82
N LEU A 193 -27.84 -0.69 8.65
CA LEU A 193 -27.54 -1.31 7.35
C LEU A 193 -28.61 -0.97 6.31
N ALA A 194 -28.17 -0.29 5.25
CA ALA A 194 -28.96 0.16 4.12
C ALA A 194 -28.04 0.33 2.89
N ALA A 195 -28.61 0.49 1.70
CA ALA A 195 -27.83 0.72 0.47
C ALA A 195 -26.92 1.95 0.60
N GLY A 196 -25.62 1.76 0.41
CA GLY A 196 -24.62 2.83 0.55
C GLY A 196 -24.22 3.17 2.00
N TYR A 197 -24.70 2.42 3.00
CA TYR A 197 -24.28 2.61 4.39
C TYR A 197 -22.78 2.32 4.57
N VAL A 198 -22.05 3.28 5.16
CA VAL A 198 -20.62 3.17 5.47
C VAL A 198 -20.35 3.72 6.86
N THR A 199 -19.66 2.95 7.69
CA THR A 199 -19.21 3.37 9.04
C THR A 199 -17.78 2.91 9.30
N ARG A 200 -17.24 3.31 10.45
CA ARG A 200 -15.92 2.90 10.95
C ARG A 200 -15.99 2.59 12.43
N TYR A 201 -15.21 1.60 12.84
CA TYR A 201 -15.02 1.26 14.24
C TYR A 201 -13.58 0.77 14.49
N THR A 202 -13.17 0.79 15.76
CA THR A 202 -11.88 0.27 16.20
C THR A 202 -12.12 -1.10 16.81
N ASP A 203 -11.78 -2.15 16.06
CA ASP A 203 -11.89 -3.54 16.52
C ASP A 203 -10.75 -3.83 17.51
N ILE A 204 -11.11 -4.29 18.71
CA ILE A 204 -10.20 -4.62 19.80
C ILE A 204 -10.01 -6.12 19.79
N ILE A 205 -8.76 -6.59 19.67
CA ILE A 205 -8.44 -8.01 19.44
C ILE A 205 -7.70 -8.57 20.66
N PRO A 206 -8.38 -9.14 21.68
CA PRO A 206 -7.74 -9.64 22.92
C PRO A 206 -6.61 -10.64 22.66
N THR A 207 -6.80 -11.55 21.70
CA THR A 207 -5.86 -12.64 21.35
C THR A 207 -4.49 -12.15 20.83
N THR A 208 -4.37 -10.89 20.44
CA THR A 208 -3.09 -10.24 20.09
C THR A 208 -2.79 -9.02 20.98
N GLY A 209 -3.80 -8.53 21.70
CA GLY A 209 -3.82 -7.20 22.29
C GLY A 209 -3.42 -6.12 21.29
N LEU A 210 -4.04 -6.12 20.12
CA LEU A 210 -3.89 -5.05 19.11
C LEU A 210 -5.27 -4.45 18.81
N THR A 211 -5.26 -3.32 18.11
CA THR A 211 -6.47 -2.70 17.58
C THR A 211 -6.39 -2.62 16.06
N ALA A 212 -7.52 -2.79 15.38
CA ALA A 212 -7.64 -2.71 13.93
C ALA A 212 -8.74 -1.70 13.54
N PRO A 213 -8.43 -0.65 12.77
CA PRO A 213 -9.46 0.26 12.26
C PRO A 213 -10.22 -0.43 11.12
N ILE A 214 -11.48 -0.79 11.37
CA ILE A 214 -12.36 -1.42 10.39
C ILE A 214 -13.14 -0.34 9.64
N ARG A 215 -13.09 -0.36 8.30
CA ARG A 215 -14.14 0.29 7.48
C ARG A 215 -15.20 -0.76 7.18
N LEU A 216 -16.44 -0.48 7.55
CA LEU A 216 -17.60 -1.31 7.24
C LEU A 216 -18.41 -0.63 6.12
N THR A 217 -18.69 -1.37 5.04
CA THR A 217 -19.41 -0.88 3.86
C THR A 217 -20.49 -1.87 3.44
N VAL A 218 -21.75 -1.44 3.34
CA VAL A 218 -22.79 -2.23 2.65
C VAL A 218 -22.53 -2.16 1.14
N SER A 219 -22.17 -3.29 0.54
CA SER A 219 -21.81 -3.39 -0.88
C SER A 219 -23.02 -3.61 -1.78
N GLY A 220 -24.13 -4.13 -1.25
CA GLY A 220 -25.38 -4.31 -2.00
C GLY A 220 -26.42 -5.13 -1.23
N ALA A 221 -27.61 -5.25 -1.83
CA ALA A 221 -28.62 -6.21 -1.46
C ALA A 221 -28.42 -7.51 -2.27
N GLU A 222 -28.43 -8.66 -1.61
CA GLU A 222 -28.29 -9.98 -2.23
C GLU A 222 -29.31 -10.96 -1.60
N THR A 223 -29.82 -11.93 -2.38
CA THR A 223 -30.61 -13.04 -1.82
C THR A 223 -29.68 -14.18 -1.43
N VAL A 224 -29.76 -14.65 -0.19
CA VAL A 224 -28.79 -15.62 0.38
C VAL A 224 -29.52 -16.87 0.84
N THR A 225 -29.07 -18.03 0.35
CA THR A 225 -29.52 -19.35 0.81
C THR A 225 -28.46 -19.97 1.73
N VAL A 226 -28.93 -20.49 2.87
CA VAL A 226 -28.16 -21.16 3.93
C VAL A 226 -29.01 -22.32 4.48
N PRO A 227 -28.48 -23.24 5.32
CA PRO A 227 -29.28 -24.38 5.80
C PRO A 227 -30.54 -23.98 6.59
N ALA A 228 -30.58 -22.80 7.20
CA ALA A 228 -31.77 -22.23 7.85
C ALA A 228 -32.86 -21.70 6.89
N GLY A 229 -32.61 -21.58 5.57
CA GLY A 229 -33.56 -21.04 4.60
C GLY A 229 -32.96 -20.10 3.56
N THR A 230 -33.83 -19.35 2.86
CA THR A 230 -33.42 -18.32 1.88
C THR A 230 -34.01 -16.98 2.28
N PHE A 231 -33.16 -15.94 2.33
CA PHE A 231 -33.48 -14.64 2.92
C PHE A 231 -32.97 -13.47 2.07
N PRO A 232 -33.67 -12.31 2.08
CA PRO A 232 -33.10 -11.06 1.59
C PRO A 232 -32.03 -10.55 2.57
N ALA A 233 -30.86 -10.18 2.07
CA ALA A 233 -29.71 -9.78 2.89
C ALA A 233 -29.06 -8.47 2.44
N TRP A 234 -28.48 -7.74 3.38
CA TRP A 234 -27.43 -6.76 3.11
C TRP A 234 -26.08 -7.47 3.14
N ARG A 235 -25.32 -7.39 2.05
CA ARG A 235 -23.92 -7.78 2.05
C ARG A 235 -23.08 -6.63 2.59
N VAL A 236 -22.31 -6.94 3.63
CA VAL A 236 -21.37 -6.05 4.30
C VAL A 236 -19.95 -6.51 4.00
N VAL A 237 -19.07 -5.58 3.64
CA VAL A 237 -17.63 -5.79 3.54
C VAL A 237 -16.96 -5.05 4.69
N MET A 238 -16.17 -5.77 5.49
CA MET A 238 -15.31 -5.26 6.54
C MET A 238 -13.87 -5.19 5.99
N GLU A 239 -13.23 -4.03 6.06
CA GLU A 239 -11.87 -3.79 5.58
C GLU A 239 -10.92 -3.45 6.73
N ALA A 240 -9.90 -4.28 6.93
CA ALA A 240 -8.84 -4.13 7.92
C ALA A 240 -7.47 -3.99 7.23
N GLY A 241 -7.16 -2.77 6.77
CA GLY A 241 -5.97 -2.52 5.95
C GLY A 241 -6.07 -3.22 4.59
N SER A 242 -5.24 -4.25 4.37
CA SER A 242 -5.29 -5.08 3.16
C SER A 242 -6.11 -6.38 3.32
N VAL A 243 -6.66 -6.64 4.51
CA VAL A 243 -7.53 -7.79 4.78
C VAL A 243 -8.99 -7.37 4.59
N GLN A 244 -9.81 -8.24 3.97
CA GLN A 244 -11.25 -8.02 3.82
C GLN A 244 -12.03 -9.26 4.29
N HIS A 245 -13.20 -9.06 4.87
CA HIS A 245 -14.15 -10.11 5.24
C HIS A 245 -15.55 -9.74 4.75
N ASP A 246 -16.41 -10.73 4.44
CA ASP A 246 -17.82 -10.50 4.08
C ASP A 246 -18.74 -10.97 5.20
N GLY A 247 -19.78 -10.21 5.51
CA GLY A 247 -20.95 -10.65 6.28
C GLY A 247 -22.22 -10.43 5.47
N TRP A 248 -23.23 -11.28 5.66
CA TRP A 248 -24.56 -11.12 5.08
C TRP A 248 -25.59 -11.09 6.21
N TYR A 249 -26.26 -9.96 6.38
CA TYR A 249 -27.23 -9.72 7.44
C TYR A 249 -28.64 -9.63 6.87
N GLY A 250 -29.61 -10.30 7.48
CA GLY A 250 -31.00 -10.27 7.04
C GLY A 250 -31.57 -8.85 6.99
N GLN A 251 -32.40 -8.54 5.99
CA GLN A 251 -33.05 -7.22 5.84
C GLN A 251 -34.26 -7.03 6.78
N GLU A 252 -34.77 -8.12 7.36
CA GLU A 252 -35.90 -8.14 8.29
C GLU A 252 -35.43 -8.48 9.71
N ALA A 253 -36.17 -8.03 10.73
CA ALA A 253 -35.86 -8.31 12.13
C ALA A 253 -35.90 -9.84 12.42
N PRO A 254 -34.96 -10.41 13.20
CA PRO A 254 -33.98 -9.73 14.06
C PRO A 254 -32.61 -9.49 13.38
N TYR A 255 -32.62 -9.22 12.06
CA TYR A 255 -31.46 -8.89 11.22
C TYR A 255 -30.32 -9.91 11.30
N LEU A 256 -30.68 -11.20 11.38
CA LEU A 256 -29.76 -12.34 11.62
C LEU A 256 -28.49 -12.24 10.76
N LEU A 257 -27.34 -12.59 11.34
CA LEU A 257 -26.18 -12.95 10.52
C LEU A 257 -26.53 -14.26 9.82
N LEU A 258 -26.66 -14.23 8.50
CA LEU A 258 -27.02 -15.38 7.69
C LEU A 258 -25.77 -16.15 7.28
N LYS A 259 -24.75 -15.41 6.85
CA LYS A 259 -23.49 -15.95 6.34
C LYS A 259 -22.33 -15.03 6.71
N TYR A 260 -21.18 -15.59 7.04
CA TYR A 260 -19.93 -14.86 7.20
C TYR A 260 -18.80 -15.57 6.45
N ARG A 261 -17.87 -14.81 5.86
CA ARG A 261 -16.70 -15.32 5.14
C ARG A 261 -15.44 -14.58 5.58
N ASN A 262 -14.58 -15.30 6.30
CA ASN A 262 -13.21 -14.86 6.54
C ASN A 262 -12.38 -15.13 5.28
N ARG A 263 -12.16 -14.12 4.43
CA ARG A 263 -11.38 -14.31 3.18
C ARG A 263 -9.89 -14.65 3.41
N ALA A 264 -9.34 -14.41 4.60
CA ALA A 264 -7.93 -14.70 4.89
C ALA A 264 -7.69 -16.20 5.15
N SER A 265 -8.59 -16.87 5.89
CA SER A 265 -8.56 -18.33 6.06
C SER A 265 -9.31 -19.09 4.97
N GLY A 266 -10.30 -18.44 4.34
CA GLY A 266 -11.28 -19.07 3.47
C GLY A 266 -12.43 -19.76 4.24
N ALA A 267 -12.49 -19.63 5.57
CA ALA A 267 -13.56 -20.23 6.36
C ALA A 267 -14.90 -19.50 6.16
N VAL A 268 -15.98 -20.27 6.08
CA VAL A 268 -17.35 -19.78 5.86
C VAL A 268 -18.26 -20.27 6.98
N PHE A 269 -19.07 -19.39 7.53
CA PHE A 269 -20.09 -19.68 8.54
C PHE A 269 -21.46 -19.51 7.88
N GLU A 270 -22.36 -20.48 8.01
CA GLU A 270 -23.69 -20.46 7.39
C GLU A 270 -24.75 -20.82 8.42
N LEU A 271 -25.77 -19.96 8.61
CA LEU A 271 -26.79 -20.13 9.62
C LEU A 271 -27.56 -21.45 9.39
N ARG A 272 -27.52 -22.34 10.39
CA ARG A 272 -28.22 -23.63 10.42
C ARG A 272 -29.60 -23.49 11.06
N SER A 273 -29.69 -22.75 12.16
CA SER A 273 -30.92 -22.59 12.95
C SER A 273 -30.79 -21.43 13.91
N TRP A 274 -31.90 -20.80 14.25
CA TRP A 274 -32.00 -19.86 15.37
C TRP A 274 -33.28 -20.12 16.16
N SER A 275 -33.31 -19.68 17.41
CA SER A 275 -34.48 -19.73 18.28
C SER A 275 -34.51 -18.50 19.18
N GLY A 276 -35.62 -17.76 19.15
CA GLY A 276 -35.88 -16.62 20.04
C GLY A 276 -37.40 -16.42 20.15
N ALA A 277 -37.87 -16.05 21.34
CA ALA A 277 -39.30 -15.82 21.55
C ALA A 277 -39.75 -14.49 20.92
N GLY A 278 -40.97 -14.46 20.38
CA GLY A 278 -41.44 -13.34 19.56
C GLY A 278 -41.52 -12.01 20.32
N ALA A 279 -40.62 -11.08 20.00
CA ALA A 279 -40.75 -9.66 20.31
C ALA A 279 -41.18 -8.89 19.05
N ALA A 280 -42.19 -8.03 19.16
CA ALA A 280 -42.64 -7.19 18.04
C ALA A 280 -41.57 -6.14 17.68
N PRO A 281 -41.44 -5.75 16.40
CA PRO A 281 -40.35 -4.88 15.96
C PRO A 281 -40.46 -3.47 16.53
N VAL A 282 -39.39 -3.01 17.19
CA VAL A 282 -39.15 -1.58 17.40
C VAL A 282 -38.83 -0.98 16.04
N GLY A 283 -39.80 -0.25 15.47
CA GLY A 283 -39.78 0.13 14.06
C GLY A 283 -38.69 1.15 13.71
N ARG A 284 -37.61 0.68 13.07
CA ARG A 284 -36.92 1.49 12.06
C ARG A 284 -37.95 1.78 10.95
N PRO A 285 -38.05 3.01 10.39
CA PRO A 285 -38.93 3.26 9.26
C PRO A 285 -38.58 2.27 8.14
N ALA A 286 -39.59 1.60 7.59
CA ALA A 286 -39.37 0.52 6.63
C ALA A 286 -38.48 1.03 5.48
N PRO A 287 -37.35 0.37 5.16
CA PRO A 287 -36.62 0.71 3.96
C PRO A 287 -37.59 0.58 2.79
N THR A 288 -37.73 1.63 1.99
CA THR A 288 -38.63 1.65 0.84
C THR A 288 -38.46 0.35 0.07
N THR A 289 -39.55 -0.39 -0.17
CA THR A 289 -39.51 -1.73 -0.75
C THR A 289 -39.07 -1.68 -2.21
N VAL A 290 -37.76 -1.50 -2.40
CA VAL A 290 -37.05 -1.75 -3.64
C VAL A 290 -37.23 -3.24 -3.89
N ALA A 291 -38.19 -3.56 -4.77
CA ALA A 291 -38.42 -4.92 -5.23
C ALA A 291 -37.06 -5.55 -5.58
N PRO A 292 -36.78 -6.79 -5.13
CA PRO A 292 -35.43 -7.35 -5.14
C PRO A 292 -34.84 -7.22 -6.54
N ALA A 293 -33.79 -6.40 -6.65
CA ALA A 293 -33.20 -6.04 -7.94
C ALA A 293 -32.86 -7.35 -8.68
N PRO A 294 -33.44 -7.59 -9.88
CA PRO A 294 -33.54 -8.92 -10.46
C PRO A 294 -32.15 -9.55 -10.57
N VAL A 295 -31.95 -10.62 -9.79
CA VAL A 295 -30.66 -11.20 -9.33
C VAL A 295 -29.47 -10.65 -10.13
N ALA A 296 -28.90 -9.56 -9.61
CA ALA A 296 -28.01 -8.67 -10.37
C ALA A 296 -26.93 -9.49 -11.12
N PRO A 297 -26.96 -9.58 -12.46
CA PRO A 297 -26.33 -10.66 -13.21
C PRO A 297 -24.81 -10.66 -13.02
N GLN A 298 -24.35 -11.53 -12.12
CA GLN A 298 -22.98 -11.71 -11.61
C GLN A 298 -22.15 -10.41 -11.60
N ALA A 299 -22.76 -9.32 -11.09
CA ALA A 299 -22.22 -7.96 -11.04
C ALA A 299 -21.24 -7.63 -12.19
N SER A 300 -21.74 -7.70 -13.44
CA SER A 300 -20.97 -7.62 -14.69
C SER A 300 -19.70 -6.77 -14.60
N LEU A 301 -18.54 -7.39 -14.86
CA LEU A 301 -17.21 -6.79 -14.64
C LEU A 301 -17.15 -5.33 -15.12
N PRO A 302 -16.73 -4.36 -14.27
CA PRO A 302 -16.69 -2.94 -14.60
C PRO A 302 -16.08 -2.70 -15.99
N PRO A 303 -16.57 -1.73 -16.78
CA PRO A 303 -16.12 -1.53 -18.16
C PRO A 303 -14.61 -1.38 -18.26
N LEU A 304 -14.03 -1.72 -19.42
CA LEU A 304 -12.60 -1.54 -19.66
C LEU A 304 -12.21 -0.08 -19.38
N ASN A 305 -11.24 0.11 -18.50
CA ASN A 305 -10.71 1.42 -18.16
C ASN A 305 -9.78 1.89 -19.28
N VAL A 306 -10.38 2.34 -20.39
CA VAL A 306 -9.65 2.80 -21.58
C VAL A 306 -8.64 3.90 -21.25
N PRO A 307 -8.94 4.91 -20.39
CA PRO A 307 -7.94 5.88 -19.94
C PRO A 307 -6.71 5.23 -19.27
N PHE A 308 -6.91 4.27 -18.34
CA PHE A 308 -5.81 3.52 -17.72
C PHE A 308 -4.97 2.79 -18.78
N LEU A 309 -5.60 2.11 -19.73
CA LEU A 309 -4.89 1.37 -20.78
C LEU A 309 -4.07 2.29 -21.68
N VAL A 310 -4.65 3.41 -22.14
CA VAL A 310 -3.96 4.41 -22.96
C VAL A 310 -2.75 4.97 -22.22
N VAL A 311 -2.88 5.30 -20.95
CA VAL A 311 -1.77 5.84 -20.15
C VAL A 311 -0.72 4.78 -19.80
N ALA A 312 -1.11 3.51 -19.60
CA ALA A 312 -0.15 2.42 -19.44
C ALA A 312 0.72 2.22 -20.69
N PHE A 313 0.12 2.20 -21.88
CA PHE A 313 0.85 2.03 -23.14
C PHE A 313 1.64 3.27 -23.59
N LEU A 314 1.17 4.49 -23.30
CA LEU A 314 1.84 5.73 -23.72
C LEU A 314 2.82 6.30 -22.68
N VAL A 315 2.69 5.95 -21.39
CA VAL A 315 3.52 6.49 -20.30
C VAL A 315 4.23 5.39 -19.52
N GLN A 316 3.50 4.45 -18.91
CA GLN A 316 4.09 3.46 -18.00
C GLN A 316 5.13 2.57 -18.70
N TYR A 317 4.72 1.79 -19.70
CA TYR A 317 5.62 0.84 -20.36
C TYR A 317 6.78 1.55 -21.11
N PRO A 318 6.62 2.72 -21.76
CA PRO A 318 7.75 3.49 -22.26
C PRO A 318 8.76 3.93 -21.18
N LEU A 319 8.31 4.38 -20.01
CA LEU A 319 9.21 4.77 -18.90
C LEU A 319 9.87 3.57 -18.22
N MET A 320 9.20 2.42 -18.12
CA MET A 320 9.74 1.22 -17.48
C MET A 320 10.63 0.38 -18.41
N LEU A 321 10.31 0.30 -19.70
CA LEU A 321 10.97 -0.60 -20.66
C LEU A 321 11.92 0.10 -21.64
N LEU A 322 11.55 1.27 -22.16
CA LEU A 322 12.32 1.96 -23.21
C LEU A 322 13.30 2.98 -22.65
N PHE A 323 12.87 3.81 -21.69
CA PHE A 323 13.71 4.84 -21.08
C PHE A 323 15.04 4.31 -20.50
N PRO A 324 15.12 3.15 -19.81
CA PRO A 324 16.39 2.63 -19.31
C PRO A 324 17.39 2.32 -20.44
N LEU A 325 16.91 1.77 -21.55
CA LEU A 325 17.71 1.44 -22.72
C LEU A 325 18.15 2.70 -23.48
N LEU A 326 17.26 3.70 -23.57
CA LEU A 326 17.59 5.02 -24.14
C LEU A 326 18.62 5.77 -23.29
N LEU A 327 18.53 5.70 -21.96
CA LEU A 327 19.51 6.24 -21.03
C LEU A 327 20.87 5.53 -21.18
N GLY A 328 20.88 4.19 -21.20
CA GLY A 328 22.10 3.40 -21.41
C GLY A 328 22.76 3.66 -22.78
N TRP A 329 21.96 3.87 -23.82
CA TRP A 329 22.43 4.28 -25.15
C TRP A 329 22.98 5.70 -25.17
N TRP A 330 22.29 6.64 -24.50
CA TRP A 330 22.70 8.05 -24.42
C TRP A 330 24.00 8.21 -23.65
N LEU A 331 24.14 7.55 -22.48
CA LEU A 331 25.38 7.52 -21.71
C LEU A 331 26.55 6.97 -22.54
N ARG A 332 26.34 5.86 -23.27
CA ARG A 332 27.32 5.32 -24.24
C ARG A 332 27.69 6.33 -25.33
N ARG A 333 26.72 6.95 -25.99
CA ARG A 333 26.92 8.00 -27.01
C ARG A 333 27.67 9.22 -26.45
N ARG A 334 27.36 9.63 -25.21
CA ARG A 334 27.85 10.87 -24.59
C ARG A 334 29.23 10.74 -23.94
N TYR A 335 29.57 9.56 -23.43
CA TYR A 335 30.75 9.33 -22.59
C TYR A 335 31.67 8.19 -23.04
N GLY A 336 31.33 7.45 -24.10
CA GLY A 336 32.14 6.36 -24.67
C GLY A 336 32.08 5.03 -23.91
N VAL A 337 31.29 4.96 -22.84
CA VAL A 337 31.18 3.80 -21.94
C VAL A 337 30.57 2.56 -22.61
N GLY A 338 30.97 1.38 -22.14
CA GLY A 338 30.58 0.09 -22.72
C GLY A 338 29.27 -0.48 -22.15
N TRP A 339 28.44 -1.08 -23.00
CA TRP A 339 27.22 -1.79 -22.60
C TRP A 339 27.46 -2.89 -21.56
N GLY A 340 28.66 -3.49 -21.53
CA GLY A 340 29.04 -4.46 -20.50
C GLY A 340 28.98 -3.93 -19.06
N LEU A 341 29.09 -2.61 -18.84
CA LEU A 341 28.89 -2.00 -17.52
C LEU A 341 27.41 -1.95 -17.13
N PHE A 342 26.52 -1.70 -18.09
CA PHE A 342 25.07 -1.74 -17.89
C PHE A 342 24.62 -3.17 -17.58
N ALA A 343 25.10 -4.15 -18.37
CA ALA A 343 24.84 -5.57 -18.13
C ALA A 343 25.39 -6.03 -16.76
N ALA A 344 26.58 -5.57 -16.35
CA ALA A 344 27.12 -5.88 -15.03
C ALA A 344 26.33 -5.21 -13.89
N GLY A 345 25.78 -4.02 -14.09
CA GLY A 345 24.83 -3.40 -13.16
C GLY A 345 23.56 -4.22 -13.01
N ALA A 346 22.96 -4.65 -14.13
CA ALA A 346 21.78 -5.50 -14.14
C ALA A 346 21.99 -6.85 -13.46
N LEU A 347 23.12 -7.52 -13.75
CA LEU A 347 23.52 -8.75 -13.06
C LEU A 347 23.78 -8.55 -11.57
N THR A 348 24.16 -7.33 -11.14
CA THR A 348 24.37 -7.04 -9.72
C THR A 348 23.05 -6.92 -8.95
N LEU A 349 22.01 -6.31 -9.54
CA LEU A 349 20.64 -6.33 -8.97
C LEU A 349 20.14 -7.78 -8.80
N ILE A 350 20.37 -8.63 -9.80
CA ILE A 350 19.95 -10.04 -9.73
C ILE A 350 20.75 -10.77 -8.64
N ALA A 351 22.05 -10.48 -8.51
CA ALA A 351 22.91 -11.07 -7.50
C ALA A 351 22.60 -10.61 -6.06
N SER A 352 22.15 -9.37 -5.82
CA SER A 352 21.66 -8.96 -4.49
C SER A 352 20.44 -9.77 -4.07
N GLN A 353 19.52 -10.09 -4.99
CA GLN A 353 18.30 -10.82 -4.64
C GLN A 353 18.58 -12.25 -4.14
N VAL A 354 19.70 -12.87 -4.54
CA VAL A 354 20.14 -14.19 -4.05
C VAL A 354 20.38 -14.19 -2.53
N VAL A 355 20.75 -13.04 -1.94
CA VAL A 355 20.91 -12.88 -0.49
C VAL A 355 19.68 -12.21 0.14
N HIS A 356 19.14 -11.20 -0.53
CA HIS A 356 18.05 -10.36 -0.02
C HIS A 356 16.73 -11.13 0.17
N LEU A 357 16.37 -12.03 -0.76
CA LEU A 357 15.12 -12.79 -0.65
C LEU A 357 15.18 -13.85 0.47
N PRO A 358 16.25 -14.68 0.61
CA PRO A 358 16.40 -15.54 1.80
C PRO A 358 16.50 -14.75 3.11
N LEU A 359 17.16 -13.59 3.13
CA LEU A 359 17.23 -12.73 4.32
C LEU A 359 15.85 -12.21 4.74
N ASN A 360 15.08 -11.66 3.80
CA ASN A 360 13.73 -11.15 4.08
C ASN A 360 12.76 -12.29 4.44
N TRP A 361 12.95 -13.50 3.90
CA TRP A 361 12.24 -14.68 4.37
C TRP A 361 12.66 -15.07 5.80
N ALA A 362 13.94 -15.07 6.14
CA ALA A 362 14.41 -15.38 7.50
C ALA A 362 13.87 -14.37 8.53
N LEU A 363 13.91 -13.07 8.21
CA LEU A 363 13.34 -11.99 9.01
C LEU A 363 11.80 -12.04 9.13
N GLY A 364 11.11 -12.81 8.29
CA GLY A 364 9.64 -12.90 8.24
C GLY A 364 8.96 -11.80 7.41
N LEU A 365 9.73 -10.89 6.80
CA LEU A 365 9.24 -9.89 5.84
C LEU A 365 8.61 -10.54 4.60
N LEU A 366 9.05 -11.75 4.22
CA LEU A 366 8.40 -12.60 3.22
C LEU A 366 7.67 -13.79 3.86
N GLY A 367 6.46 -14.06 3.37
CA GLY A 367 5.55 -15.10 3.87
C GLY A 367 4.55 -14.62 4.94
N GLY A 368 4.90 -13.56 5.69
CA GLY A 368 4.02 -12.98 6.71
C GLY A 368 3.83 -13.85 7.96
N GLY A 369 2.99 -13.37 8.89
CA GLY A 369 2.57 -14.12 10.09
C GLY A 369 3.65 -14.40 11.15
N ARG A 370 4.90 -13.94 10.97
CA ARG A 370 6.02 -14.20 11.87
C ARG A 370 7.11 -13.12 11.81
N GLY A 371 7.96 -13.07 12.82
CA GLY A 371 9.17 -12.23 12.83
C GLY A 371 8.86 -10.73 12.73
N VAL A 372 9.66 -10.02 11.93
CA VAL A 372 9.59 -8.55 11.75
C VAL A 372 8.27 -8.10 11.13
N ALA A 373 7.56 -8.97 10.40
CA ALA A 373 6.22 -8.65 9.87
C ALA A 373 5.14 -8.49 10.96
N LEU A 374 5.42 -8.88 12.20
CA LEU A 374 4.55 -8.66 13.38
C LEU A 374 4.94 -7.41 14.19
N TRP A 375 5.99 -6.68 13.79
CA TRP A 375 6.46 -5.49 14.51
C TRP A 375 5.61 -4.25 14.18
N PRO A 376 5.61 -3.22 15.06
CA PRO A 376 5.06 -1.92 14.72
C PRO A 376 5.65 -1.36 13.42
N LEU A 377 4.84 -0.61 12.67
CA LEU A 377 5.13 -0.24 11.27
C LEU A 377 6.49 0.45 11.08
N LEU A 378 6.88 1.38 11.96
CA LEU A 378 8.14 2.12 11.81
C LEU A 378 9.37 1.21 11.99
N PRO A 379 9.52 0.42 13.07
CA PRO A 379 10.53 -0.63 13.17
C PRO A 379 10.53 -1.63 11.99
N LEU A 380 9.35 -2.07 11.53
CA LEU A 380 9.23 -2.97 10.37
C LEU A 380 9.81 -2.33 9.11
N ALA A 381 9.44 -1.07 8.82
CA ALA A 381 9.90 -0.33 7.66
C ALA A 381 11.42 -0.07 7.70
N LEU A 382 11.96 0.29 8.88
CA LEU A 382 13.39 0.49 9.08
C LEU A 382 14.21 -0.78 8.82
N VAL A 383 13.72 -1.95 9.26
CA VAL A 383 14.40 -3.23 8.98
C VAL A 383 14.28 -3.63 7.51
N ALA A 384 13.12 -3.42 6.87
CA ALA A 384 12.93 -3.71 5.45
C ALA A 384 13.81 -2.84 4.55
N GLY A 385 13.93 -1.54 4.83
CA GLY A 385 14.86 -0.68 4.11
C GLY A 385 16.32 -1.03 4.39
N LEU A 386 16.67 -1.37 5.63
CA LEU A 386 18.04 -1.75 5.97
C LEU A 386 18.47 -3.06 5.29
N SER A 387 17.60 -4.06 5.17
CA SER A 387 17.94 -5.31 4.47
C SER A 387 18.14 -5.07 2.96
N ALA A 388 17.31 -4.25 2.33
CA ALA A 388 17.50 -3.82 0.94
C ALA A 388 18.82 -3.07 0.76
N GLY A 389 19.03 -1.96 1.48
CA GLY A 389 20.23 -1.12 1.36
C GLY A 389 21.54 -1.87 1.63
N VAL A 390 21.57 -2.80 2.59
CA VAL A 390 22.74 -3.64 2.86
C VAL A 390 23.00 -4.65 1.74
N CYS A 391 21.96 -5.32 1.21
CA CYS A 391 22.13 -6.30 0.14
C CYS A 391 22.49 -5.65 -1.20
N GLU A 392 21.80 -4.58 -1.58
CA GLU A 392 21.96 -3.85 -2.83
C GLU A 392 23.33 -3.16 -2.93
N GLU A 393 23.68 -2.32 -1.95
CA GLU A 393 24.96 -1.60 -1.95
C GLU A 393 26.13 -2.52 -1.61
N GLY A 394 25.90 -3.58 -0.82
CA GLY A 394 26.88 -4.64 -0.57
C GLY A 394 27.25 -5.38 -1.84
N ALA A 395 26.26 -5.85 -2.62
CA ALA A 395 26.49 -6.48 -3.92
C ALA A 395 27.18 -5.51 -4.89
N ARG A 396 26.76 -4.23 -4.91
CA ARG A 396 27.38 -3.18 -5.72
C ARG A 396 28.83 -2.92 -5.37
N TRP A 397 29.17 -2.91 -4.09
CA TRP A 397 30.55 -2.78 -3.63
C TRP A 397 31.38 -4.00 -4.03
N LEU A 398 30.87 -5.22 -3.83
CA LEU A 398 31.56 -6.45 -4.24
C LEU A 398 31.83 -6.47 -5.76
N ALA A 399 30.81 -6.17 -6.58
CA ALA A 399 30.91 -6.10 -8.04
C ALA A 399 31.99 -5.10 -8.49
N LEU A 400 31.96 -3.87 -7.99
CA LEU A 400 32.92 -2.83 -8.35
C LEU A 400 34.32 -3.07 -7.75
N ARG A 401 34.43 -3.68 -6.56
CA ARG A 401 35.70 -3.90 -5.85
C ARG A 401 36.49 -5.08 -6.39
N PHE A 402 35.81 -6.17 -6.76
CA PHE A 402 36.44 -7.46 -7.09
C PHE A 402 36.30 -7.89 -8.54
N PHE A 403 35.19 -7.58 -9.23
CA PHE A 403 34.97 -8.02 -10.60
C PHE A 403 35.31 -6.92 -11.62
N LEU A 404 34.70 -5.73 -11.49
CA LEU A 404 34.92 -4.61 -12.39
C LEU A 404 36.18 -3.79 -12.02
N LYS A 405 37.31 -4.46 -11.79
CA LYS A 405 38.55 -3.86 -11.25
C LYS A 405 39.08 -2.65 -12.04
N ARG A 406 38.79 -2.58 -13.35
CA ARG A 406 39.20 -1.50 -14.27
C ARG A 406 38.25 -0.30 -14.32
N ALA A 407 36.99 -0.44 -13.89
CA ALA A 407 36.02 0.65 -13.90
C ALA A 407 36.26 1.57 -12.69
N ARG A 408 36.83 2.76 -12.91
CA ARG A 408 37.25 3.66 -11.82
C ARG A 408 36.89 5.14 -12.02
N GLY A 409 36.28 5.51 -13.13
CA GLY A 409 35.69 6.84 -13.31
C GLY A 409 34.22 6.91 -12.87
N TRP A 410 33.70 8.14 -12.77
CA TRP A 410 32.29 8.39 -12.48
C TRP A 410 31.38 8.05 -13.67
N ARG A 411 31.89 8.12 -14.91
CA ARG A 411 31.13 7.82 -16.14
C ARG A 411 30.74 6.34 -16.19
N GLU A 412 31.66 5.48 -15.78
CA GLU A 412 31.46 4.04 -15.65
C GLU A 412 30.45 3.71 -14.55
N ALA A 413 30.48 4.48 -13.45
CA ALA A 413 29.46 4.37 -12.39
C ALA A 413 28.07 4.81 -12.87
N LEU A 414 27.94 5.83 -13.74
CA LEU A 414 26.66 6.18 -14.37
C LEU A 414 26.11 5.01 -15.21
N GLN A 415 26.93 4.43 -16.08
CA GLN A 415 26.48 3.29 -16.93
C GLN A 415 26.10 2.07 -16.08
N PHE A 416 26.85 1.82 -15.00
CA PHE A 416 26.58 0.73 -14.07
C PHE A 416 25.27 0.95 -13.30
N GLY A 417 25.09 2.12 -12.67
CA GLY A 417 23.87 2.43 -11.91
C GLY A 417 22.62 2.50 -12.77
N ALA A 418 22.74 3.02 -14.00
CA ALA A 418 21.67 2.99 -15.00
C ALA A 418 21.35 1.55 -15.44
N GLY A 419 22.31 0.64 -15.43
CA GLY A 419 22.09 -0.79 -15.64
C GLY A 419 21.37 -1.47 -14.47
N HIS A 420 21.76 -1.13 -13.24
CA HIS A 420 21.15 -1.64 -12.01
C HIS A 420 19.67 -1.25 -11.92
N GLY A 421 19.38 0.04 -11.70
CA GLY A 421 17.99 0.52 -11.61
C GLY A 421 17.21 0.39 -12.91
N GLY A 422 17.89 0.42 -14.06
CA GLY A 422 17.26 0.18 -15.35
C GLY A 422 16.76 -1.25 -15.54
N SER A 423 17.50 -2.24 -15.03
CA SER A 423 17.04 -3.63 -15.02
C SER A 423 15.88 -3.84 -14.06
N GLU A 424 15.86 -3.14 -12.92
CA GLU A 424 14.76 -3.16 -11.95
C GLU A 424 13.46 -2.62 -12.60
N ALA A 425 13.55 -1.47 -13.26
CA ALA A 425 12.45 -0.87 -14.01
C ALA A 425 11.95 -1.80 -15.13
N ILE A 426 12.85 -2.45 -15.87
CA ILE A 426 12.48 -3.42 -16.91
C ILE A 426 11.78 -4.64 -16.31
N ILE A 427 12.28 -5.20 -15.21
CA ILE A 427 11.69 -6.37 -14.54
C ILE A 427 10.27 -6.05 -14.06
N PHE A 428 10.08 -4.96 -13.30
CA PHE A 428 8.73 -4.57 -12.85
C PHE A 428 7.81 -4.16 -14.00
N GLY A 429 8.35 -3.54 -15.07
CA GLY A 429 7.59 -3.20 -16.26
C GLY A 429 7.09 -4.44 -17.03
N LEU A 430 7.92 -5.47 -17.15
CA LEU A 430 7.55 -6.74 -17.77
C LEU A 430 6.55 -7.52 -16.90
N LEU A 431 6.73 -7.54 -15.57
CA LEU A 431 5.76 -8.14 -14.65
C LEU A 431 4.41 -7.42 -14.71
N ALA A 432 4.39 -6.09 -14.76
CA ALA A 432 3.18 -5.29 -14.94
C ALA A 432 2.51 -5.52 -16.30
N LEU A 433 3.28 -5.76 -17.37
CA LEU A 433 2.76 -6.08 -18.70
C LEU A 433 2.16 -7.50 -18.75
N ILE A 434 2.86 -8.49 -18.18
CA ILE A 434 2.37 -9.87 -18.05
C ILE A 434 1.08 -9.90 -17.22
N ASN A 435 1.04 -9.16 -16.10
CA ASN A 435 -0.16 -9.04 -15.28
C ASN A 435 -1.33 -8.38 -16.03
N LEU A 436 -1.08 -7.34 -16.84
CA LEU A 436 -2.11 -6.75 -17.70
C LEU A 436 -2.63 -7.75 -18.74
N ILE A 437 -1.75 -8.53 -19.37
CA ILE A 437 -2.13 -9.58 -20.33
C ILE A 437 -3.00 -10.65 -19.66
N ILE A 438 -2.61 -11.11 -18.45
CA ILE A 438 -3.39 -12.06 -17.65
C ILE A 438 -4.78 -11.49 -17.30
N ILE A 439 -4.86 -10.24 -16.89
CA ILE A 439 -6.12 -9.58 -16.52
C ILE A 439 -7.04 -9.34 -17.72
N LEU A 440 -6.47 -9.05 -18.90
CA LEU A 440 -7.22 -8.99 -20.16
C LEU A 440 -7.74 -10.38 -20.57
N ALA A 441 -6.90 -11.42 -20.48
CA ALA A 441 -7.27 -12.80 -20.80
C ALA A 441 -8.38 -13.31 -19.87
N LEU A 442 -8.20 -13.20 -18.55
CA LEU A 442 -9.19 -13.63 -17.53
C LEU A 442 -10.49 -12.81 -17.56
N ARG A 443 -10.53 -11.64 -18.22
CA ARG A 443 -11.77 -10.92 -18.52
C ARG A 443 -12.53 -11.52 -19.70
N SER A 444 -11.82 -12.12 -20.66
CA SER A 444 -12.37 -12.64 -21.92
C SER A 444 -12.68 -14.15 -21.93
N LEU A 445 -12.06 -14.90 -21.01
CA LEU A 445 -12.23 -16.35 -20.89
C LEU A 445 -13.34 -16.69 -19.89
N ASP A 446 -14.07 -17.77 -20.15
CA ASP A 446 -14.91 -18.39 -19.11
C ASP A 446 -14.02 -19.07 -18.05
N LEU A 447 -14.21 -18.68 -16.79
CA LEU A 447 -13.48 -19.24 -15.66
C LEU A 447 -13.88 -20.70 -15.41
N ALA A 448 -15.12 -21.09 -15.68
CA ALA A 448 -15.56 -22.49 -15.51
C ALA A 448 -14.86 -23.42 -16.51
N ALA A 449 -14.70 -23.00 -17.77
CA ALA A 449 -13.88 -23.69 -18.77
C ALA A 449 -12.38 -23.83 -18.39
N LEU A 450 -11.87 -22.99 -17.48
CA LEU A 450 -10.52 -23.11 -16.89
C LEU A 450 -10.48 -24.00 -15.63
N GLY A 451 -11.60 -24.61 -15.23
CA GLY A 451 -11.75 -25.33 -13.96
C GLY A 451 -11.82 -24.42 -12.73
N ILE A 452 -11.85 -23.10 -12.92
CA ILE A 452 -11.92 -22.10 -11.85
C ILE A 452 -13.40 -21.86 -11.54
N THR A 453 -13.94 -22.63 -10.60
CA THR A 453 -15.36 -22.59 -10.22
C THR A 453 -15.58 -22.09 -8.79
N GLY A 454 -16.82 -21.71 -8.48
CA GLY A 454 -17.26 -21.32 -7.14
C GLY A 454 -16.38 -20.23 -6.52
N ASP A 455 -15.93 -20.48 -5.30
CA ASP A 455 -15.26 -19.51 -4.43
C ASP A 455 -13.93 -18.97 -5.00
N ALA A 456 -13.26 -19.73 -5.88
CA ALA A 456 -12.07 -19.29 -6.60
C ALA A 456 -12.41 -18.34 -7.77
N ALA A 457 -13.52 -18.61 -8.48
CA ALA A 457 -14.02 -17.74 -9.55
C ALA A 457 -14.41 -16.37 -8.98
N ASP A 458 -15.01 -16.32 -7.80
CA ASP A 458 -15.41 -15.07 -7.15
C ASP A 458 -14.22 -14.25 -6.65
N GLN A 459 -13.14 -14.90 -6.19
CA GLN A 459 -11.88 -14.22 -5.87
C GLN A 459 -11.24 -13.62 -7.14
N VAL A 460 -11.20 -14.34 -8.25
CA VAL A 460 -10.71 -13.82 -9.54
C VAL A 460 -11.59 -12.66 -10.03
N ARG A 461 -12.92 -12.80 -10.00
CA ARG A 461 -13.86 -11.73 -10.41
C ARG A 461 -13.74 -10.48 -9.53
N ALA A 462 -13.54 -10.63 -8.22
CA ALA A 462 -13.29 -9.52 -7.31
C ALA A 462 -11.97 -8.79 -7.65
N ALA A 463 -10.88 -9.53 -7.88
CA ALA A 463 -9.59 -8.96 -8.26
C ALA A 463 -9.64 -8.23 -9.61
N LEU A 464 -10.31 -8.80 -10.61
CA LEU A 464 -10.57 -8.15 -11.90
C LEU A 464 -11.38 -6.85 -11.71
N ALA A 465 -12.46 -6.88 -10.92
CA ALA A 465 -13.28 -5.71 -10.65
C ALA A 465 -12.52 -4.61 -9.89
N GLN A 466 -11.61 -4.97 -8.98
CA GLN A 466 -10.72 -4.03 -8.30
C GLN A 466 -9.73 -3.39 -9.28
N PHE A 467 -9.10 -4.18 -10.17
CA PHE A 467 -8.18 -3.64 -11.18
C PHE A 467 -8.85 -2.65 -12.11
N TRP A 468 -10.03 -2.97 -12.65
CA TRP A 468 -10.74 -2.07 -13.58
C TRP A 468 -11.26 -0.79 -12.90
N ARG A 469 -11.44 -0.79 -11.57
CA ARG A 469 -11.73 0.39 -10.75
C ARG A 469 -10.48 1.22 -10.36
N SER A 470 -9.27 0.78 -10.71
CA SER A 470 -8.03 1.51 -10.42
C SER A 470 -8.04 2.90 -11.10
N PRO A 471 -7.62 3.99 -10.41
CA PRO A 471 -7.56 5.32 -11.02
C PRO A 471 -6.68 5.34 -12.27
N TRP A 472 -7.17 6.01 -13.33
CA TRP A 472 -6.52 6.06 -14.64
C TRP A 472 -5.06 6.56 -14.62
N TYR A 473 -4.69 7.31 -13.58
CA TYR A 473 -3.38 7.92 -13.41
C TYR A 473 -2.34 7.00 -12.74
N MET A 474 -2.75 5.88 -12.14
CA MET A 474 -1.83 4.95 -11.46
C MET A 474 -0.65 4.48 -12.35
N PRO A 475 -0.82 4.24 -13.67
CA PRO A 475 0.28 3.96 -14.58
C PRO A 475 1.28 5.12 -14.74
N VAL A 476 0.86 6.38 -14.57
CA VAL A 476 1.78 7.55 -14.57
C VAL A 476 2.70 7.46 -13.36
N LEU A 477 2.14 7.22 -12.17
CA LEU A 477 2.88 7.11 -10.92
C LEU A 477 3.90 5.97 -11.00
N ALA A 478 3.47 4.76 -11.35
CA ALA A 478 4.36 3.60 -11.53
C ALA A 478 5.43 3.80 -12.62
N GLY A 479 5.17 4.63 -13.63
CA GLY A 479 6.18 5.02 -14.63
C GLY A 479 7.21 6.01 -14.10
N LEU A 480 6.77 7.02 -13.33
CA LEU A 480 7.63 8.06 -12.76
C LEU A 480 8.49 7.56 -11.59
N GLU A 481 7.91 6.75 -10.69
CA GLU A 481 8.59 6.06 -9.60
C GLU A 481 9.91 5.43 -10.08
N ARG A 482 9.85 4.72 -11.20
CA ARG A 482 11.01 4.01 -11.77
C ARG A 482 12.06 4.95 -12.36
N VAL A 483 11.67 6.14 -12.86
CA VAL A 483 12.63 7.18 -13.27
C VAL A 483 13.38 7.74 -12.06
N PHE A 484 12.69 7.93 -10.94
CA PHE A 484 13.30 8.34 -9.67
C PHE A 484 14.23 7.25 -9.13
N ALA A 485 13.79 5.98 -9.10
CA ALA A 485 14.61 4.85 -8.69
C ALA A 485 15.88 4.68 -9.54
N ILE A 486 15.78 4.80 -10.88
CA ILE A 486 16.96 4.80 -11.77
C ILE A 486 17.94 5.92 -11.41
N THR A 487 17.43 7.12 -11.14
CA THR A 487 18.24 8.29 -10.77
C THR A 487 18.95 8.06 -9.42
N PHE A 488 18.23 7.47 -8.46
CA PHE A 488 18.76 7.09 -7.16
C PHE A 488 19.85 6.02 -7.26
N HIS A 489 19.62 4.92 -7.98
CA HIS A 489 20.63 3.87 -8.22
C HIS A 489 21.88 4.39 -8.95
N VAL A 490 21.72 5.37 -9.85
CA VAL A 490 22.86 6.08 -10.47
C VAL A 490 23.66 6.88 -9.43
N ALA A 491 22.99 7.61 -8.52
CA ALA A 491 23.66 8.33 -7.45
C ALA A 491 24.40 7.38 -6.47
N MET A 492 23.75 6.29 -6.04
CA MET A 492 24.35 5.30 -5.16
C MET A 492 25.54 4.59 -5.81
N ALA A 493 25.46 4.24 -7.10
CA ALA A 493 26.61 3.68 -7.83
C ALA A 493 27.82 4.64 -7.87
N VAL A 494 27.59 5.95 -7.95
CA VAL A 494 28.66 6.97 -7.86
C VAL A 494 29.24 7.04 -6.44
N LEU A 495 28.42 6.90 -5.38
CA LEU A 495 28.90 6.83 -3.99
C LEU A 495 29.74 5.58 -3.73
N VAL A 496 29.28 4.39 -4.13
CA VAL A 496 30.05 3.15 -3.97
C VAL A 496 31.35 3.17 -4.80
N MET A 497 31.33 3.76 -6.00
CA MET A 497 32.56 4.03 -6.77
C MET A 497 33.51 4.99 -6.03
N ARG A 498 32.99 6.04 -5.36
CA ARG A 498 33.78 6.94 -4.51
C ARG A 498 34.40 6.20 -3.32
N ALA A 499 33.68 5.27 -2.69
CA ALA A 499 34.21 4.46 -1.59
C ALA A 499 35.48 3.70 -1.99
N ILE A 500 35.47 3.07 -3.16
CA ILE A 500 36.58 2.30 -3.70
C ILE A 500 37.73 3.22 -4.18
N THR A 501 37.41 4.26 -4.96
CA THR A 501 38.41 5.14 -5.57
C THR A 501 39.10 6.07 -4.58
N ARG A 502 38.40 6.52 -3.52
CA ARG A 502 38.97 7.30 -2.41
C ARG A 502 39.44 6.46 -1.22
N ARG A 503 39.29 5.12 -1.29
CA ARG A 503 39.58 4.17 -0.20
C ARG A 503 38.91 4.55 1.14
N HIS A 504 37.71 5.14 1.08
CA HIS A 504 37.02 5.69 2.25
C HIS A 504 35.63 5.05 2.40
N ILE A 505 35.50 4.14 3.38
CA ILE A 505 34.30 3.29 3.52
C ILE A 505 33.03 4.09 3.87
N GLY A 506 33.16 5.30 4.42
CA GLY A 506 32.02 6.16 4.73
C GLY A 506 31.13 6.50 3.52
N TYR A 507 31.64 6.46 2.28
CA TYR A 507 30.81 6.60 1.09
C TYR A 507 29.91 5.37 0.82
N LEU A 508 30.32 4.17 1.23
CA LEU A 508 29.46 2.97 1.18
C LEU A 508 28.42 3.02 2.30
N VAL A 509 28.83 3.40 3.52
CA VAL A 509 27.90 3.57 4.65
C VAL A 509 26.83 4.62 4.33
N ALA A 510 27.21 5.73 3.70
CA ALA A 510 26.27 6.74 3.23
C ALA A 510 25.31 6.22 2.15
N ALA A 511 25.78 5.36 1.23
CA ALA A 511 24.91 4.73 0.24
C ALA A 511 23.91 3.77 0.89
N ILE A 512 24.37 2.89 1.78
CA ILE A 512 23.51 1.96 2.55
C ILE A 512 22.46 2.73 3.34
N ALA A 513 22.86 3.79 4.05
CA ALA A 513 21.96 4.61 4.86
C ALA A 513 20.93 5.38 4.02
N ALA A 514 21.32 5.92 2.87
CA ALA A 514 20.40 6.61 1.96
C ALA A 514 19.38 5.63 1.35
N HIS A 515 19.83 4.46 0.90
CA HIS A 515 18.98 3.41 0.32
C HIS A 515 17.99 2.89 1.38
N ALA A 516 18.49 2.60 2.59
CA ALA A 516 17.64 2.17 3.69
C ALA A 516 16.62 3.23 4.14
N ALA A 517 16.98 4.52 4.08
CA ALA A 517 16.05 5.60 4.38
C ALA A 517 14.94 5.75 3.32
N LEU A 518 15.28 5.60 2.03
CA LEU A 518 14.32 5.65 0.93
C LEU A 518 13.31 4.50 1.00
N ASP A 519 13.78 3.27 1.19
CA ASP A 519 12.93 2.08 1.24
C ASP A 519 12.09 2.04 2.53
N ALA A 520 12.67 2.46 3.67
CA ALA A 520 11.90 2.63 4.90
C ALA A 520 10.83 3.71 4.78
N TRP A 521 11.13 4.83 4.09
CA TRP A 521 10.11 5.81 3.71
C TRP A 521 9.02 5.18 2.86
N ALA A 522 9.37 4.44 1.81
CA ALA A 522 8.41 3.83 0.90
C ALA A 522 7.45 2.86 1.61
N VAL A 523 7.99 1.95 2.43
CA VAL A 523 7.22 0.96 3.21
C VAL A 523 6.34 1.62 4.28
N TRP A 524 6.81 2.70 4.91
CA TRP A 524 6.03 3.46 5.89
C TRP A 524 4.93 4.29 5.22
N ALA A 525 5.30 5.16 4.28
CA ALA A 525 4.41 6.14 3.65
C ALA A 525 3.28 5.50 2.87
N VAL A 526 3.51 4.36 2.18
CA VAL A 526 2.44 3.68 1.44
C VAL A 526 1.36 3.10 2.36
N ARG A 527 1.68 2.89 3.65
CA ARG A 527 0.77 2.37 4.68
C ARG A 527 0.19 3.46 5.59
N THR A 528 0.79 4.65 5.67
CA THR A 528 0.30 5.78 6.49
C THR A 528 -0.32 6.93 5.70
N LEU A 529 0.25 7.29 4.56
CA LEU A 529 -0.16 8.42 3.72
C LEU A 529 -0.81 7.97 2.39
N GLY A 530 -0.50 6.75 1.94
CA GLY A 530 -0.97 6.19 0.68
C GLY A 530 -0.10 6.59 -0.52
N VAL A 531 -0.23 5.82 -1.60
CA VAL A 531 0.69 5.83 -2.76
C VAL A 531 0.99 7.22 -3.32
N ASN A 532 -0.01 8.10 -3.51
CA ASN A 532 0.20 9.45 -4.05
C ASN A 532 1.25 10.25 -3.26
N TRP A 533 1.28 10.11 -1.92
CA TRP A 533 2.25 10.80 -1.07
C TRP A 533 3.59 10.07 -0.95
N THR A 534 3.59 8.74 -1.07
CA THR A 534 4.83 7.95 -1.20
C THR A 534 5.64 8.44 -2.38
N GLU A 535 5.01 8.56 -3.56
CA GLU A 535 5.66 9.00 -4.81
C GLU A 535 6.19 10.44 -4.73
N VAL A 536 5.48 11.34 -4.04
CA VAL A 536 5.99 12.70 -3.79
C VAL A 536 7.27 12.65 -2.97
N GLY A 537 7.34 11.82 -1.92
CA GLY A 537 8.55 11.65 -1.12
C GLY A 537 9.71 11.03 -1.92
N VAL A 538 9.45 9.93 -2.66
CA VAL A 538 10.44 9.28 -3.52
C VAL A 538 10.98 10.26 -4.57
N GLY A 539 10.10 11.01 -5.24
CA GLY A 539 10.47 12.03 -6.20
C GLY A 539 11.30 13.17 -5.61
N VAL A 540 10.97 13.63 -4.39
CA VAL A 540 11.77 14.64 -3.67
C VAL A 540 13.15 14.11 -3.28
N THR A 541 13.30 12.84 -2.92
CA THR A 541 14.61 12.24 -2.59
C THR A 541 15.50 11.94 -3.79
N ALA A 542 14.97 12.00 -5.02
CA ALA A 542 15.68 11.68 -6.26
C ALA A 542 16.13 12.93 -7.06
N LEU A 543 15.88 14.14 -6.54
CA LEU A 543 16.18 15.45 -7.17
C LEU A 543 17.38 16.16 -6.51
#